data_AF-A0A2A5D632-F1
#
_entry.id   AF-A0A2A5D632-F1
#
_cell.length_a   1.000
_cell.length_b   1.000
_cell.length_c   1.000
_cell.angle_alpha   90.00
_cell.angle_beta   90.00
_cell.angle_gamma   90.00
#
_symmetry.space_group_name_H-M   'P 1'
#
loop_
_entity.id
_entity.type
_entity.pdbx_description
1 polymer ?
#
loop_
_entity_poly.entity_id
_entity_poly.type
_entity_poly.pdbx_seq_one_letter_code
_entity_poly.pdbx_strand_id
1 'polypeptide(L)'
;MNKDNISSLPNGIPFIVHIKNLTDEKLFNVKLINYDYKDQNKISYELGAGDVTYGEFLSLLSNRPETIMDTYIVAHCDYEKFQTRQLCSSFMIHERTSEGAETATPQTIVLDPFQVQTDRVLINKEYRLSTMDYIEFAYLMPETDIKLFLYPDPKSETTLEPVEIKPGSYGIEKTD
;
A
#
# COMPACT_ATOMS: atom_id res chain seq x y z
N MET A 1 16.03 23.83 11.19
CA MET A 1 15.28 22.58 10.95
C MET A 1 15.80 22.00 9.64
N ASN A 2 16.60 20.95 9.70
CA ASN A 2 17.14 20.26 8.52
C ASN A 2 16.02 19.50 7.82
N LYS A 3 15.94 19.64 6.50
CA LYS A 3 14.97 18.99 5.61
C LYS A 3 15.47 17.65 5.04
N ASP A 4 16.57 17.11 5.55
CA ASP A 4 17.35 16.08 4.84
C ASP A 4 17.40 14.70 5.50
N ASN A 5 16.35 14.29 6.23
CA ASN A 5 16.25 12.90 6.68
C ASN A 5 14.82 12.40 6.54
N ILE A 6 14.37 12.20 5.30
CA ILE A 6 13.40 11.14 5.07
C ILE A 6 14.22 9.85 5.20
N SER A 7 14.11 9.19 6.35
CA SER A 7 14.78 7.92 6.60
C SER A 7 14.45 6.97 5.45
N SER A 8 15.48 6.52 4.73
CA SER A 8 15.33 5.48 3.71
C SER A 8 14.60 4.29 4.32
N LEU A 9 13.55 3.81 3.64
CA LEU A 9 12.88 2.58 4.06
C LEU A 9 13.90 1.43 4.04
N PRO A 10 13.97 0.61 5.10
CA PRO A 10 14.92 -0.48 5.15
C PRO A 10 14.64 -1.50 4.02
N ASN A 11 15.62 -1.71 3.15
CA ASN A 11 15.52 -2.67 2.04
C ASN A 11 15.24 -4.08 2.56
N GLY A 12 14.28 -4.77 1.93
CA GLY A 12 13.93 -6.15 2.25
C GLY A 12 13.07 -6.36 3.52
N ILE A 13 12.60 -5.28 4.15
CA ILE A 13 11.62 -5.33 5.24
C ILE A 13 10.22 -5.03 4.67
N PRO A 14 9.16 -5.76 5.07
CA PRO A 14 7.82 -5.49 4.57
C PRO A 14 7.32 -4.12 5.04
N PHE A 15 6.58 -3.43 4.16
CA PHE A 15 5.73 -2.33 4.59
C PHE A 15 4.52 -2.91 5.31
N ILE A 16 4.30 -2.47 6.54
CA ILE A 16 3.17 -2.92 7.35
C ILE A 16 2.10 -1.84 7.28
N VAL A 17 1.00 -2.09 6.59
CA VAL A 17 -0.15 -1.18 6.56
C VAL A 17 -1.24 -1.77 7.45
N HIS A 18 -1.69 -0.98 8.41
CA HIS A 18 -2.76 -1.32 9.32
C HIS A 18 -4.03 -0.56 8.91
N ILE A 19 -5.11 -1.30 8.66
CA ILE A 19 -6.40 -0.79 8.23
C ILE A 19 -7.46 -1.24 9.22
N LYS A 20 -8.26 -0.31 9.74
CA LYS A 20 -9.31 -0.63 10.71
C LYS A 20 -10.66 -0.08 10.27
N ASN A 21 -11.69 -0.92 10.26
CA ASN A 21 -13.07 -0.46 10.18
C ASN A 21 -13.49 0.13 11.53
N LEU A 22 -13.83 1.41 11.54
CA LEU A 22 -14.25 2.14 12.74
C LEU A 22 -15.78 2.10 12.95
N THR A 23 -16.51 1.42 12.07
CA THR A 23 -17.96 1.31 12.13
C THR A 23 -18.43 -0.11 12.44
N ASP A 24 -19.70 -0.22 12.80
CA ASP A 24 -20.47 -1.45 12.96
C ASP A 24 -21.07 -1.96 11.63
N GLU A 25 -20.76 -1.28 10.52
CA GLU A 25 -21.27 -1.59 9.19
C GLU A 25 -20.20 -2.28 8.32
N LYS A 26 -20.65 -3.15 7.41
CA LYS A 26 -19.79 -3.70 6.37
C LYS A 26 -19.50 -2.61 5.34
N LEU A 27 -18.22 -2.32 5.11
CA LEU A 27 -17.76 -1.39 4.08
C LEU A 27 -17.43 -2.16 2.80
N PHE A 28 -17.60 -1.51 1.65
CA PHE A 28 -17.35 -2.10 0.32
C PHE A 28 -16.31 -1.27 -0.43
N ASN A 29 -15.62 -1.90 -1.38
CA ASN A 29 -14.65 -1.27 -2.27
C ASN A 29 -13.59 -0.46 -1.49
N VAL A 30 -13.02 -1.12 -0.49
CA VAL A 30 -12.06 -0.49 0.44
C VAL A 30 -10.68 -0.50 -0.19
N LYS A 31 -10.15 0.68 -0.50
CA LYS A 31 -8.78 0.84 -0.98
C LYS A 31 -7.78 0.55 0.14
N LEU A 32 -6.81 -0.31 -0.10
CA LEU A 32 -5.77 -0.64 0.88
C LEU A 32 -4.72 0.45 1.00
N ILE A 33 -4.44 1.08 -0.14
CA ILE A 33 -3.54 2.21 -0.27
C ILE A 33 -4.39 3.37 -0.77
N ASN A 34 -4.77 4.25 0.15
CA ASN A 34 -5.64 5.37 -0.11
C ASN A 34 -4.93 6.71 0.13
N TYR A 35 -4.80 7.53 -0.92
CA TYR A 35 -4.21 8.87 -0.81
C TYR A 35 -5.15 9.88 -0.15
N ASP A 36 -6.46 9.64 -0.23
CA ASP A 36 -7.51 10.49 0.37
C ASP A 36 -7.87 10.02 1.80
N TYR A 37 -6.96 9.32 2.48
CA TYR A 37 -7.22 8.68 3.77
C TYR A 37 -7.67 9.65 4.87
N LYS A 38 -7.28 10.92 4.80
CA LYS A 38 -7.66 11.94 5.80
C LYS A 38 -9.14 12.32 5.72
N ASP A 39 -9.76 12.15 4.56
CA ASP A 39 -11.18 12.45 4.34
C ASP A 39 -12.07 11.24 4.69
N GLN A 40 -11.47 10.10 5.06
CA GLN A 40 -12.18 8.89 5.47
C GLN A 40 -12.38 8.86 6.99
N ASN A 41 -13.61 9.02 7.44
CA ASN A 41 -13.97 8.90 8.85
C ASN A 41 -14.39 7.48 9.28
N LYS A 42 -14.64 6.59 8.31
CA LYS A 42 -15.07 5.21 8.57
C LYS A 42 -13.92 4.20 8.69
N ILE A 43 -12.73 4.55 8.20
CA ILE A 43 -11.58 3.65 8.12
C ILE A 43 -10.34 4.37 8.65
N SER A 44 -9.62 3.74 9.57
CA SER A 44 -8.28 4.19 9.97
C SER A 44 -7.22 3.56 9.09
N TYR A 45 -6.20 4.35 8.72
CA TYR A 45 -5.01 3.90 8.00
C TYR A 45 -3.77 4.29 8.79
N GLU A 46 -2.96 3.31 9.15
CA GLU A 46 -1.75 3.48 9.94
C GLU A 46 -0.60 2.69 9.31
N LEU A 47 0.63 3.17 9.50
CA LEU A 47 1.82 2.41 9.17
C LEU A 47 2.30 1.69 10.45
N GLY A 48 2.55 0.38 10.36
CA GLY A 48 2.89 -0.45 11.50
C GLY A 48 4.37 -0.42 11.92
N ALA A 49 5.22 0.40 11.27
CA ALA A 49 6.65 0.43 11.52
C ALA A 49 7.19 1.86 11.75
N GLY A 50 7.77 2.07 12.94
CA GLY A 50 8.70 3.17 13.23
C GLY A 50 8.09 4.56 13.42
N ASP A 51 8.93 5.57 13.22
CA ASP A 51 8.60 7.01 13.34
C ASP A 51 7.97 7.59 12.05
N VAL A 52 7.62 6.73 11.08
CA VAL A 52 7.08 7.13 9.77
C VAL A 52 5.57 7.02 9.79
N THR A 53 4.89 8.12 9.49
CA THR A 53 3.44 8.18 9.38
C THR A 53 2.96 7.56 8.07
N TYR A 54 1.69 7.16 8.02
CA TYR A 54 1.06 6.67 6.79
C TYR A 54 1.15 7.70 5.63
N GLY A 55 1.05 8.99 5.93
CA GLY A 55 1.19 10.05 4.92
C GLY A 55 2.62 10.19 4.37
N GLU A 56 3.64 9.98 5.20
CA GLU A 56 5.03 9.95 4.74
C GLU A 56 5.31 8.72 3.90
N PHE A 57 4.74 7.57 4.25
CA PHE A 57 4.78 6.35 3.44
C PHE A 57 4.16 6.57 2.04
N LEU A 58 2.98 7.19 1.95
CA LEU A 58 2.37 7.55 0.66
C LEU A 58 3.23 8.52 -0.15
N SER A 59 3.87 9.48 0.53
CA SER A 59 4.78 10.43 -0.13
C SER A 59 6.03 9.72 -0.68
N LEU A 60 6.52 8.70 0.01
CA LEU A 60 7.62 7.85 -0.47
C LEU A 60 7.22 7.07 -1.71
N LEU A 61 6.06 6.41 -1.71
CA LEU A 61 5.53 5.70 -2.88
C LEU A 61 5.32 6.61 -4.09
N SER A 62 4.98 7.88 -3.85
CA SER A 62 4.81 8.88 -4.91
C SER A 62 6.11 9.22 -5.63
N ASN A 63 7.22 9.26 -4.88
CA ASN A 63 8.54 9.56 -5.43
C ASN A 63 9.24 8.30 -5.96
N ARG A 64 8.94 7.15 -5.36
CA ARG A 64 9.58 5.87 -5.64
C ARG A 64 8.51 4.77 -5.63
N PRO A 65 7.94 4.46 -6.81
CA PRO A 65 7.07 3.30 -6.96
C PRO A 65 7.81 2.02 -6.58
N GLU A 66 7.15 1.11 -5.90
CA GLU A 66 7.73 -0.15 -5.43
C GLU A 66 7.08 -1.35 -6.12
N THR A 67 7.87 -2.37 -6.41
CA THR A 67 7.35 -3.67 -6.84
C THR A 67 7.15 -4.54 -5.61
N ILE A 68 5.93 -5.00 -5.37
CA ILE A 68 5.60 -5.93 -4.29
C ILE A 68 5.56 -7.33 -4.86
N MET A 69 6.33 -8.25 -4.26
CA MET A 69 6.41 -9.65 -4.69
C MET A 69 5.32 -10.50 -4.03
N ASP A 70 5.12 -10.29 -2.74
CA ASP A 70 4.19 -11.04 -1.92
C ASP A 70 3.44 -10.11 -0.96
N THR A 71 2.19 -10.46 -0.65
CA THR A 71 1.42 -9.77 0.38
C THR A 71 0.80 -10.76 1.34
N TYR A 72 1.14 -10.64 2.62
CA TYR A 72 0.43 -11.34 3.69
C TYR A 72 -0.65 -10.45 4.27
N ILE A 73 -1.84 -11.02 4.43
CA ILE A 73 -2.97 -10.35 5.07
C ILE A 73 -3.26 -11.09 6.36
N VAL A 74 -3.23 -10.38 7.48
CA VAL A 74 -3.69 -10.86 8.78
C VAL A 74 -4.95 -10.08 9.14
N ALA A 75 -6.03 -10.76 9.49
CA ALA A 75 -7.26 -10.12 9.91
C ALA A 75 -7.61 -10.51 11.34
N HIS A 76 -7.93 -9.50 12.15
CA HIS A 76 -8.46 -9.63 13.49
C HIS A 76 -9.85 -8.98 13.54
N CYS A 77 -10.87 -9.81 13.72
CA CYS A 77 -12.25 -9.38 13.97
C CYS A 77 -12.92 -10.41 14.89
N ASP A 78 -14.18 -10.20 15.26
CA ASP A 78 -14.97 -11.18 16.03
C ASP A 78 -14.88 -12.57 15.37
N TYR A 79 -14.04 -13.43 15.97
CA TYR A 79 -13.48 -14.67 15.40
C TYR A 79 -14.61 -15.61 14.95
N GLU A 80 -15.71 -15.64 15.68
CA GLU A 80 -16.83 -16.55 15.42
C GLU A 80 -17.73 -16.09 14.27
N LYS A 81 -17.71 -14.81 13.91
CA LYS A 81 -18.68 -14.25 12.94
C LYS A 81 -18.06 -13.90 11.58
N PHE A 82 -16.86 -13.33 11.55
CA PHE A 82 -16.42 -12.59 10.36
C PHE A 82 -15.00 -12.87 9.86
N GLN A 83 -14.13 -13.54 10.61
CA GLN A 83 -12.71 -13.65 10.23
C GLN A 83 -12.48 -14.42 8.93
N THR A 84 -13.07 -15.61 8.79
CA THR A 84 -12.97 -16.38 7.53
C THR A 84 -13.58 -15.61 6.37
N ARG A 85 -14.65 -14.85 6.58
CA ARG A 85 -15.26 -14.03 5.53
C ARG A 85 -14.32 -12.89 5.11
N GLN A 86 -13.68 -12.22 6.06
CA GLN A 86 -12.71 -11.19 5.75
C GLN A 86 -11.51 -11.74 4.98
N LEU A 87 -10.93 -12.84 5.46
CA LEU A 87 -9.75 -13.47 4.85
C LEU A 87 -10.06 -14.07 3.48
N CYS A 88 -11.31 -14.41 3.19
CA CYS A 88 -11.76 -14.86 1.87
C CYS A 88 -12.31 -13.71 0.99
N SER A 89 -12.24 -12.45 1.43
CA SER A 89 -12.65 -11.32 0.60
C SER A 89 -11.76 -11.23 -0.63
N SER A 90 -12.35 -11.22 -1.83
CA SER A 90 -11.57 -10.96 -3.05
C SER A 90 -10.92 -9.59 -2.97
N PHE A 91 -9.73 -9.50 -3.55
CA PHE A 91 -9.01 -8.26 -3.77
C PHE A 91 -8.81 -8.04 -5.26
N MET A 92 -8.87 -6.77 -5.66
CA MET A 92 -8.62 -6.35 -7.03
C MET A 92 -7.38 -5.46 -7.03
N ILE A 93 -6.49 -5.71 -7.99
CA ILE A 93 -5.37 -4.82 -8.27
C ILE A 93 -5.78 -3.98 -9.47
N HIS A 94 -5.81 -2.67 -9.27
CA HIS A 94 -6.09 -1.69 -10.29
C HIS A 94 -4.78 -1.07 -10.73
N GLU A 95 -4.42 -1.30 -11.98
CA GLU A 95 -3.24 -0.73 -12.61
C GLU A 95 -3.68 0.34 -13.60
N ARG A 96 -3.14 1.55 -13.46
CA ARG A 96 -3.53 2.68 -14.31
C ARG A 96 -2.33 3.25 -15.05
N THR A 97 -2.50 3.44 -16.36
CA THR A 97 -1.47 4.08 -17.21
C THR A 97 -1.53 5.60 -17.11
N SER A 98 -0.47 6.28 -17.54
CA SER A 98 -0.39 7.75 -17.61
C SER A 98 -1.48 8.38 -18.49
N GLU A 99 -2.00 7.63 -19.46
CA GLU A 99 -3.05 8.04 -20.39
C GLU A 99 -4.46 7.80 -19.80
N GLY A 100 -4.56 7.24 -18.59
CA GLY A 100 -5.80 7.02 -17.87
C GLY A 100 -6.50 5.69 -18.17
N ALA A 101 -5.87 4.79 -18.94
CA ALA A 101 -6.38 3.43 -19.10
C ALA A 101 -6.22 2.64 -17.79
N GLU A 102 -7.26 1.90 -17.38
CA GLU A 102 -7.26 1.13 -16.14
C GLU A 102 -7.51 -0.35 -16.42
N THR A 103 -6.70 -1.21 -15.82
CA THR A 103 -6.90 -2.66 -15.80
C THR A 103 -7.16 -3.10 -14.37
N ALA A 104 -8.28 -3.78 -14.13
CA ALA A 104 -8.61 -4.36 -12.83
C ALA A 104 -8.47 -5.87 -12.90
N THR A 105 -7.54 -6.44 -12.13
CA THR A 105 -7.31 -7.88 -12.11
C THR A 105 -7.75 -8.45 -10.76
N PRO A 106 -8.78 -9.33 -10.72
CA PRO A 106 -9.17 -10.01 -9.50
C PRO A 106 -8.09 -11.02 -9.13
N GLN A 107 -7.83 -11.13 -7.84
CA GLN A 107 -6.77 -11.97 -7.36
C GLN A 107 -7.31 -13.05 -6.43
N THR A 108 -6.71 -14.24 -6.54
CA THR A 108 -7.12 -15.41 -5.76
C THR A 108 -6.29 -15.48 -4.51
N ILE A 109 -6.96 -15.53 -3.37
CA ILE A 109 -6.33 -15.73 -2.08
C ILE A 109 -5.89 -17.20 -1.97
N VAL A 110 -4.63 -17.42 -1.61
CA VAL A 110 -4.10 -18.76 -1.34
C VAL A 110 -4.07 -18.96 0.17
N LEU A 111 -4.87 -19.93 0.64
CA LEU A 111 -4.70 -20.51 1.97
C LEU A 111 -3.50 -21.45 1.90
N ASP A 112 -2.50 -21.27 2.76
CA ASP A 112 -1.38 -22.21 2.86
C ASP A 112 -1.92 -23.57 3.35
N PRO A 113 -1.92 -24.64 2.53
CA PRO A 113 -2.49 -25.93 2.92
C PRO A 113 -1.66 -26.65 3.99
N PHE A 114 -0.43 -26.21 4.26
CA PHE A 114 0.48 -26.79 5.24
C PHE A 114 0.53 -26.02 6.56
N GLN A 115 -0.05 -24.83 6.61
CA GLN A 115 -0.17 -24.04 7.83
C GLN A 115 -1.65 -23.97 8.23
N VAL A 116 -1.99 -24.54 9.39
CA VAL A 116 -3.33 -24.41 10.02
C VAL A 116 -3.48 -22.98 10.58
N GLN A 117 -3.20 -21.96 9.78
CA GLN A 117 -3.33 -20.57 10.14
C GLN A 117 -4.71 -20.10 9.70
N THR A 118 -5.59 -19.97 10.67
CA THR A 118 -6.96 -19.49 10.46
C THR A 118 -7.05 -17.97 10.39
N ASP A 119 -5.93 -17.27 10.67
CA ASP A 119 -5.88 -15.83 10.88
C ASP A 119 -5.21 -15.05 9.74
N ARG A 120 -4.61 -15.74 8.77
CA ARG A 120 -3.87 -15.08 7.69
C ARG A 120 -3.92 -15.80 6.36
N VAL A 121 -3.67 -15.02 5.30
CA VAL A 121 -3.64 -15.51 3.93
C VAL A 121 -2.50 -14.87 3.14
N LEU A 122 -2.06 -15.56 2.09
CA LEU A 122 -1.02 -15.09 1.18
C LEU A 122 -1.60 -14.73 -0.18
N ILE A 123 -1.07 -13.63 -0.72
CA ILE A 123 -1.18 -13.22 -2.10
C ILE A 123 0.21 -13.41 -2.70
N ASN A 124 0.37 -14.47 -3.50
CA ASN A 124 1.61 -14.73 -4.23
C ASN A 124 1.47 -14.20 -5.66
N LYS A 125 1.59 -12.88 -5.78
CA LYS A 125 1.51 -12.19 -7.06
C LYS A 125 2.35 -10.92 -7.01
N GLU A 126 3.21 -10.79 -8.01
CA GLU A 126 3.95 -9.57 -8.26
C GLU A 126 3.02 -8.47 -8.80
N TYR A 127 3.09 -7.28 -8.21
CA TYR A 127 2.41 -6.07 -8.69
C TYR A 127 3.17 -4.81 -8.31
N ARG A 128 2.91 -3.73 -9.05
CA ARG A 128 3.50 -2.41 -8.78
C ARG A 128 2.59 -1.59 -7.88
N LEU A 129 3.21 -0.86 -6.94
CA LEU A 129 2.57 0.10 -6.07
C LEU A 129 3.08 1.50 -6.42
N SER A 130 2.21 2.31 -7.01
CA SER A 130 2.47 3.72 -7.35
C SER A 130 1.34 4.62 -6.86
N THR A 131 1.35 5.90 -7.24
CA THR A 131 0.24 6.84 -6.99
C THR A 131 -1.00 6.59 -7.84
N MET A 132 -0.85 5.89 -8.96
CA MET A 132 -1.94 5.63 -9.89
C MET A 132 -2.58 4.26 -9.66
N ASP A 133 -1.80 3.33 -9.09
CA ASP A 133 -2.23 1.97 -8.80
C ASP A 133 -2.90 1.92 -7.42
N TYR A 134 -3.93 1.09 -7.28
CA TYR A 134 -4.52 0.82 -5.97
C TYR A 134 -4.98 -0.62 -5.85
N ILE A 135 -4.93 -1.11 -4.61
CA ILE A 135 -5.48 -2.41 -4.26
C ILE A 135 -6.80 -2.16 -3.56
N GLU A 136 -7.82 -2.92 -3.91
CA GLU A 136 -9.16 -2.80 -3.35
C GLU A 136 -9.59 -4.13 -2.73
N PHE A 137 -10.00 -4.13 -1.47
CA PHE A 137 -10.84 -5.19 -0.93
C PHE A 137 -12.29 -4.98 -1.36
N ALA A 138 -12.92 -6.04 -1.85
CA ALA A 138 -14.35 -6.03 -2.12
C ALA A 138 -15.15 -5.63 -0.87
N TYR A 139 -14.70 -6.00 0.32
CA TYR A 139 -15.27 -5.53 1.56
C TYR A 139 -14.34 -5.58 2.78
N LEU A 140 -14.67 -4.74 3.76
CA LEU A 140 -14.12 -4.74 5.11
C LEU A 140 -15.27 -4.96 6.10
N MET A 141 -15.21 -6.05 6.86
CA MET A 141 -16.25 -6.42 7.83
C MET A 141 -16.28 -5.41 9.00
N PRO A 142 -17.42 -5.30 9.72
CA PRO A 142 -17.52 -4.48 10.92
C PRO A 142 -16.41 -4.78 11.93
N GLU A 143 -15.96 -3.75 12.67
CA GLU A 143 -15.01 -3.88 13.79
C GLU A 143 -13.75 -4.72 13.46
N THR A 144 -13.33 -4.68 12.19
CA THR A 144 -12.23 -5.50 11.68
C THR A 144 -10.95 -4.68 11.58
N ASP A 145 -9.87 -5.26 12.07
CA ASP A 145 -8.50 -4.79 12.03
C ASP A 145 -7.71 -5.69 11.07
N ILE A 146 -7.06 -5.11 10.06
CA ILE A 146 -6.27 -5.82 9.07
C ILE A 146 -4.85 -5.29 9.07
N LYS A 147 -3.88 -6.20 9.16
CA LYS A 147 -2.48 -5.91 8.88
C LYS A 147 -2.08 -6.51 7.55
N LEU A 148 -1.62 -5.65 6.67
CA LEU A 148 -1.04 -5.99 5.38
C LEU A 148 0.47 -5.92 5.51
N PHE A 149 1.15 -7.01 5.18
CA PHE A 149 2.60 -7.05 5.08
C PHE A 149 2.96 -7.12 3.60
N LEU A 150 3.35 -5.99 3.04
CA LEU A 150 3.72 -5.82 1.63
C LEU A 150 5.22 -6.06 1.51
N TYR A 151 5.64 -7.16 0.88
CA TYR A 151 7.05 -7.51 0.74
C TYR A 151 7.60 -6.94 -0.57
N PRO A 152 8.41 -5.85 -0.54
CA PRO A 152 8.99 -5.30 -1.75
C PRO A 152 10.03 -6.25 -2.33
N ASP A 153 10.25 -6.18 -3.65
CA ASP A 153 11.35 -6.88 -4.30
C ASP A 153 12.67 -6.38 -3.69
N PRO A 154 13.50 -7.25 -3.06
CA PRO A 154 14.78 -6.84 -2.50
C PRO A 154 15.75 -6.29 -3.56
N LYS A 155 15.47 -6.53 -4.85
CA LYS A 155 16.22 -6.01 -6.00
C LYS A 155 15.57 -4.78 -6.62
N SER A 156 14.52 -4.20 -6.04
CA SER A 156 13.98 -2.90 -6.46
C SER A 156 14.96 -1.77 -6.11
N GLU A 157 16.20 -1.84 -6.60
CA GLU A 157 17.01 -0.64 -6.78
C GLU A 157 16.35 0.16 -7.89
N THR A 158 15.62 1.20 -7.50
CA THR A 158 15.31 2.27 -8.43
C THR A 158 16.64 2.90 -8.81
N THR A 159 17.13 2.63 -10.01
CA THR A 159 18.09 3.50 -10.67
C THR A 159 17.49 4.89 -10.66
N LEU A 160 17.93 5.75 -9.75
CA LEU A 160 17.80 7.18 -9.91
C LEU A 160 18.57 7.47 -11.20
N GLU A 161 17.87 7.67 -12.31
CA GLU A 161 18.55 8.25 -13.47
C GLU A 161 19.16 9.57 -12.98
N PRO A 162 20.48 9.76 -13.09
CA PRO A 162 21.08 11.01 -12.69
C PRO A 162 20.43 12.10 -13.51
N VAL A 163 19.82 13.07 -12.84
CA VAL A 163 19.38 14.31 -13.49
C VAL A 163 20.66 14.94 -14.06
N GLU A 164 20.83 14.88 -15.38
CA GLU A 164 21.83 15.67 -16.08
C GLU A 164 21.50 17.14 -15.84
N ILE A 165 22.14 17.75 -14.85
CA ILE A 165 22.19 19.20 -14.73
C ILE A 165 23.02 19.68 -15.92
N LYS A 166 22.35 20.04 -17.02
CA LYS A 166 23.01 20.76 -18.11
C LYS A 166 23.55 22.07 -17.54
N PRO A 167 24.88 22.29 -17.54
CA PRO A 167 25.42 23.56 -17.07
C PRO A 167 25.05 24.62 -18.11
N GLY A 168 24.07 25.48 -17.80
CA GLY A 168 23.72 26.53 -18.77
C GLY A 168 22.50 27.41 -18.55
N SER A 169 21.68 27.25 -17.51
CA SER A 169 20.47 28.10 -17.34
C SER A 169 20.41 28.77 -15.97
N TYR A 170 21.40 29.63 -15.69
CA TYR A 170 21.23 30.77 -14.79
C TYR A 170 21.26 32.04 -15.62
N GLY A 171 20.14 32.34 -16.29
CA GLY A 171 19.89 33.67 -16.83
C GLY A 171 19.44 34.58 -15.69
N ILE A 172 20.37 35.32 -15.11
CA ILE A 172 20.02 36.54 -14.36
C ILE A 172 19.89 37.62 -15.41
N GLU A 173 18.66 37.94 -15.82
CA GLU A 173 18.41 39.17 -16.57
C GLU A 173 18.69 40.35 -15.63
N LYS A 174 19.80 41.06 -15.87
CA LYS A 174 19.96 42.43 -15.40
C LYS A 174 19.21 43.34 -16.36
N THR A 175 18.17 43.99 -15.87
CA THR A 175 17.58 45.18 -16.50
C THR A 175 18.51 46.37 -16.28
N ASP A 176 18.95 47.00 -17.36
CA ASP A 176 19.52 48.36 -17.37
C ASP A 176 18.44 49.42 -17.15
#